data_AF-A0A529Y5X1-F1
#
_entry.id   AF-A0A529Y5X1-F1
#
_cell.length_a   1.000
_cell.length_b   1.000
_cell.length_c   1.000
_cell.angle_alpha   90.00
_cell.angle_beta   90.00
_cell.angle_gamma   90.00
#
_symmetry.space_group_name_H-M   'P 1'
#
loop_
_entity.id
_entity.type
_entity.pdbx_description
1 polymer ?
#
loop_
_entity_poly.entity_id
_entity_poly.type
_entity_poly.pdbx_seq_one_letter_code
_entity_poly.pdbx_strand_id
1 'polypeptide(L)'
;DQNAQLLDDARIAALKRVAAKAISDGHLSTEEEEDIGEWIVRLVGDSCADTGLPTYGNTPSIDGVLRDSSMLVFENAGFVVTGNFSMGPRKAIEGWIVERGGVVTRSVSRSTDYLIIAAIASRDWLHSHQGTKIIEALKLREKGGNIHFVEELTLQKALGL
;
A
#
# COMPACT_ATOMS: atom_id res chain seq x y z
N ASP A 1 33.82 9.26 12.57
CA ASP A 1 32.70 10.15 12.26
C ASP A 1 31.37 9.42 12.08
N GLN A 2 30.55 9.36 13.13
CA GLN A 2 29.19 8.81 13.07
C GLN A 2 28.26 9.60 12.11
N ASN A 3 28.60 10.87 11.82
CA ASN A 3 27.84 11.71 10.88
C ASN A 3 27.99 11.30 9.41
N ALA A 4 29.12 10.72 9.00
CA ALA A 4 29.34 10.32 7.62
C ALA A 4 28.48 9.11 7.22
N GLN A 5 28.26 8.19 8.16
CA GLN A 5 27.41 7.01 7.94
C GLN A 5 25.91 7.36 7.87
N LEU A 6 25.48 8.40 8.58
CA LEU A 6 24.08 8.90 8.51
C LEU A 6 23.78 9.60 7.18
N LEU A 7 24.78 10.22 6.56
CA LEU A 7 24.62 10.89 5.26
C LEU A 7 24.56 9.90 4.08
N ASP A 8 25.15 8.72 4.24
CA ASP A 8 25.17 7.65 3.23
C ASP A 8 23.95 6.72 3.33
N ASP A 9 23.12 6.85 4.37
CA ASP A 9 21.88 6.10 4.49
C ASP A 9 20.87 6.61 3.46
N ALA A 10 20.53 5.74 2.50
CA ALA A 10 19.59 6.04 1.42
C ALA A 10 18.23 6.55 1.91
N ARG A 11 17.81 6.18 3.13
CA ARG A 11 16.54 6.63 3.74
C ARG A 11 16.65 8.06 4.24
N ILE A 12 17.78 8.42 4.87
CA ILE A 12 18.06 9.77 5.37
C ILE A 12 18.24 10.73 4.19
N ALA A 13 18.98 10.30 3.17
CA ALA A 13 19.16 11.09 1.94
C ALA A 13 17.82 11.33 1.22
N ALA A 14 16.95 10.32 1.17
CA ALA A 14 15.62 10.44 0.57
C ALA A 14 14.69 11.38 1.35
N LEU A 15 14.61 11.24 2.69
CA LEU A 15 13.83 12.16 3.52
C LEU A 15 14.33 13.60 3.36
N LYS A 16 15.65 13.81 3.43
CA LYS A 16 16.25 15.15 3.29
C LYS A 16 15.87 15.79 1.96
N ARG A 17 15.87 15.03 0.86
CA ARG A 17 15.47 15.52 -0.47
C ARG A 17 13.99 15.90 -0.52
N VAL A 18 13.12 15.06 0.05
CA VAL A 18 11.67 15.30 0.06
C VAL A 18 11.34 16.53 0.91
N ALA A 19 11.86 16.59 2.13
CA ALA A 19 11.67 17.73 3.02
C ALA A 19 12.21 19.03 2.41
N ALA A 20 13.41 19.00 1.82
CA ALA A 20 13.99 20.19 1.19
C ALA A 20 13.19 20.67 -0.02
N LYS A 21 12.56 19.77 -0.78
CA LYS A 21 11.69 20.14 -1.91
C LYS A 21 10.38 20.74 -1.42
N ALA A 22 9.75 20.13 -0.43
CA ALA A 22 8.46 20.54 0.13
C ALA A 22 8.50 21.88 0.89
N ILE A 23 9.68 22.32 1.35
CA ILE A 23 9.85 23.63 1.99
C ILE A 23 10.46 24.69 1.05
N SER A 24 10.74 24.34 -0.21
CA SER A 24 11.53 25.17 -1.12
C SER A 24 10.82 26.43 -1.61
N ASP A 25 9.48 26.42 -1.62
CA ASP A 25 8.64 27.55 -2.00
C ASP A 25 8.20 28.40 -0.78
N GLY A 26 8.61 28.02 0.42
CA GLY A 26 8.26 28.69 1.68
C GLY A 26 6.80 28.46 2.12
N HIS A 27 6.06 27.56 1.48
CA HIS A 27 4.67 27.26 1.81
C HIS A 27 4.43 25.75 1.85
N LEU A 28 4.27 25.19 3.05
CA LEU A 28 3.97 23.78 3.20
C LEU A 28 2.47 23.52 3.03
N SER A 29 2.08 22.89 1.93
CA SER A 29 0.70 22.46 1.70
C SER A 29 0.34 21.21 2.52
N THR A 30 -0.96 20.92 2.66
CA THR A 30 -1.43 19.70 3.36
C THR A 30 -0.95 18.41 2.68
N GLU A 31 -0.84 18.40 1.35
CA GLU A 31 -0.30 17.24 0.61
C GLU A 31 1.19 17.03 0.90
N GLU A 32 1.96 18.12 1.02
CA GLU A 32 3.39 18.06 1.34
C GLU A 32 3.64 17.71 2.82
N GLU A 33 2.78 18.16 3.72
CA GLU A 33 2.80 17.76 5.14
C GLU A 33 2.56 16.26 5.28
N GLU A 34 1.58 15.71 4.57
CA GLU A 34 1.30 14.27 4.53
C GLU A 34 2.49 13.48 3.95
N ASP A 35 3.09 13.95 2.86
CA ASP A 35 4.26 13.34 2.24
C ASP A 35 5.48 13.36 3.19
N ILE A 36 5.79 14.49 3.82
CA ILE A 36 6.89 14.59 4.80
C ILE A 36 6.61 13.65 5.99
N GLY A 37 5.37 13.63 6.48
CA GLY A 37 4.95 12.76 7.58
C GLY A 37 5.19 11.28 7.27
N GLU A 38 4.85 10.83 6.07
CA GLU A 38 5.09 9.45 5.63
C GLU A 38 6.58 9.12 5.59
N TRP A 39 7.41 10.02 5.06
CA TRP A 39 8.86 9.83 5.01
C TRP A 39 9.53 9.84 6.39
N ILE A 40 9.04 10.66 7.33
CA ILE A 40 9.49 10.67 8.72
C ILE A 40 9.12 9.36 9.40
N VAL A 41 7.87 8.89 9.24
CA VAL A 41 7.44 7.58 9.77
C VAL A 41 8.29 6.46 9.17
N ARG A 42 8.68 6.54 7.91
CA ARG A 42 9.58 5.56 7.27
C ARG A 42 11.01 5.62 7.78
N LEU A 43 11.52 6.80 8.15
CA LEU A 43 12.86 6.94 8.71
C LEU A 43 12.91 6.52 10.19
N VAL A 44 11.89 6.92 10.97
CA VAL A 44 11.76 6.64 12.41
C VAL A 44 11.16 5.26 12.66
N GLY A 45 10.58 4.63 11.63
CA GLY A 45 9.88 3.35 11.63
C GLY A 45 10.76 2.13 11.89
N ASP A 46 11.40 2.13 13.06
CA ASP A 46 11.43 0.97 13.97
C ASP A 46 11.45 1.41 15.45
N SER A 47 11.17 2.69 15.76
CA SER A 47 11.10 3.17 17.14
C SER A 47 9.69 3.08 17.71
N CYS A 48 9.06 1.91 17.57
CA CYS A 48 8.17 1.41 18.60
C CYS A 48 9.07 0.84 19.70
N ALA A 49 9.54 1.71 20.58
CA ALA A 49 10.15 1.29 21.82
C ALA A 49 9.08 0.53 22.64
N ASP A 50 9.04 -0.81 22.54
CA ASP A 50 8.79 -1.64 23.73
C ASP A 50 9.00 -3.16 23.63
N THR A 51 9.29 -3.78 22.48
CA THR A 51 9.36 -5.27 22.46
C THR A 51 10.59 -5.91 21.82
N GLY A 52 11.52 -5.15 21.22
CA GLY A 52 12.87 -5.65 20.91
C GLY A 52 12.94 -6.97 20.12
N LEU A 53 11.95 -7.27 19.28
CA LEU A 53 11.93 -8.48 18.46
C LEU A 53 11.97 -8.10 16.98
N PRO A 54 12.89 -8.69 16.18
CA PRO A 54 12.96 -8.43 14.75
C PRO A 54 11.67 -8.88 14.05
N THR A 55 11.03 -7.95 13.35
CA THR A 55 9.68 -8.04 12.79
C THR A 55 9.62 -8.74 11.42
N TYR A 56 10.59 -9.61 11.11
CA TYR A 56 10.50 -10.51 9.95
C TYR A 56 9.83 -11.82 10.38
N GLY A 57 8.65 -12.14 9.82
CA GLY A 57 8.18 -13.53 9.83
C GLY A 57 6.76 -13.85 10.30
N ASN A 58 5.86 -12.88 10.54
CA ASN A 58 4.44 -13.22 10.74
C ASN A 58 3.54 -12.09 10.19
N THR A 59 3.30 -12.11 8.88
CA THR A 59 2.24 -11.32 8.24
C THR A 59 0.90 -11.96 8.60
N PRO A 60 -0.12 -11.21 9.06
CA PRO A 60 -1.45 -11.77 9.27
C PRO A 60 -1.95 -12.32 7.93
N SER A 61 -2.16 -13.63 7.84
CA SER A 61 -2.62 -14.27 6.62
C SER A 61 -4.10 -13.94 6.41
N ILE A 62 -4.42 -13.20 5.36
CA ILE A 62 -5.80 -13.04 4.91
C ILE A 62 -6.21 -14.38 4.29
N ASP A 63 -7.24 -15.00 4.84
CA ASP A 63 -7.77 -16.24 4.29
C ASP A 63 -8.41 -16.00 2.92
N GLY A 64 -8.30 -16.95 1.99
CA GLY A 64 -8.92 -16.84 0.66
C GLY A 64 -8.29 -15.78 -0.29
N VAL A 65 -7.00 -15.47 -0.12
CA VAL A 65 -6.26 -14.64 -1.11
C VAL A 65 -6.19 -15.36 -2.45
N LEU A 66 -6.55 -14.66 -3.51
CA LEU A 66 -6.44 -15.12 -4.89
C LEU A 66 -4.95 -15.09 -5.30
N ARG A 67 -4.39 -16.28 -5.45
CA ARG A 67 -2.98 -16.51 -5.82
C ARG A 67 -2.80 -16.91 -7.27
N ASP A 68 -3.87 -17.42 -7.89
CA ASP A 68 -3.86 -17.78 -9.30
C ASP A 68 -4.22 -16.56 -10.14
N SER A 69 -3.23 -15.97 -10.81
CA SER A 69 -3.41 -14.78 -11.66
C SER A 69 -4.36 -15.03 -12.83
N SER A 70 -4.59 -16.29 -13.25
CA SER A 70 -5.55 -16.61 -14.32
C SER A 70 -7.01 -16.45 -13.90
N MET A 71 -7.29 -16.42 -12.60
CA MET A 71 -8.64 -16.21 -12.05
C MET A 71 -9.02 -14.72 -11.92
N LEU A 72 -8.09 -13.81 -12.23
CA LEU A 72 -8.33 -12.37 -12.12
C LEU A 72 -8.96 -11.85 -13.42
N VAL A 73 -10.21 -11.39 -13.31
CA VAL A 73 -10.98 -10.85 -14.43
C VAL A 73 -10.98 -9.33 -14.31
N PHE A 74 -10.52 -8.63 -15.34
CA PHE A 74 -10.48 -7.17 -15.34
C PHE A 74 -11.78 -6.55 -15.89
N GLU A 75 -12.29 -7.08 -17.00
CA GLU A 75 -13.40 -6.47 -17.72
C GLU A 75 -14.66 -6.32 -16.86
N ASN A 76 -15.14 -5.09 -16.71
CA ASN A 76 -16.30 -4.69 -15.91
C ASN A 76 -16.22 -5.02 -14.40
N ALA A 77 -15.07 -5.49 -13.90
CA ALA A 77 -14.90 -5.80 -12.49
C ALA A 77 -14.49 -4.56 -11.67
N GLY A 78 -14.95 -4.48 -10.43
CA GLY A 78 -14.64 -3.42 -9.49
C GLY A 78 -13.36 -3.69 -8.70
N PHE A 79 -12.44 -2.73 -8.72
CA PHE A 79 -11.14 -2.80 -8.05
C PHE A 79 -10.98 -1.70 -7.01
N VAL A 80 -10.38 -2.05 -5.87
CA VAL A 80 -9.87 -1.10 -4.89
C VAL A 80 -8.40 -1.39 -4.66
N VAL A 81 -7.56 -0.35 -4.74
CA VAL A 81 -6.11 -0.47 -4.59
C VAL A 81 -5.69 0.12 -3.24
N THR A 82 -5.04 -0.67 -2.38
CA THR A 82 -4.63 -0.23 -1.04
C THR A 82 -3.19 -0.61 -0.69
N GLY A 83 -2.52 0.28 0.06
CA GLY A 83 -1.11 0.13 0.45
C GLY A 83 -0.12 0.76 -0.52
N ASN A 84 1.16 0.50 -0.26
CA ASN A 84 2.31 1.06 -0.97
C ASN A 84 2.99 0.01 -1.85
N PHE A 85 2.88 0.18 -3.16
CA PHE A 85 3.29 -0.80 -4.16
C PHE A 85 4.74 -0.60 -4.60
N SER A 86 5.44 -1.71 -4.80
CA SER A 86 6.78 -1.76 -5.38
C SER A 86 6.77 -1.66 -6.91
N MET A 87 5.68 -2.07 -7.57
CA MET A 87 5.51 -2.01 -9.03
C MET A 87 5.46 -0.58 -9.59
N GLY A 88 5.10 0.41 -8.77
CA GLY A 88 4.99 1.79 -9.20
C GLY A 88 3.99 2.62 -8.38
N PRO A 89 3.81 3.90 -8.74
CA PRO A 89 2.84 4.76 -8.06
C PRO A 89 1.41 4.25 -8.26
N ARG A 90 0.55 4.42 -7.24
CA ARG A 90 -0.84 3.94 -7.25
C ARG A 90 -1.59 4.30 -8.54
N LYS A 91 -1.46 5.55 -9.01
CA LYS A 91 -2.10 6.01 -10.26
C LYS A 91 -1.72 5.18 -11.50
N ALA A 92 -0.48 4.68 -11.58
CA ALA A 92 -0.05 3.84 -12.71
C ALA A 92 -0.74 2.47 -12.65
N ILE A 93 -0.83 1.88 -11.45
CA ILE A 93 -1.50 0.60 -11.21
C ILE A 93 -2.98 0.70 -11.54
N GLU A 94 -3.64 1.77 -11.08
CA GLU A 94 -5.04 2.06 -11.41
C GLU A 94 -5.21 2.23 -12.94
N GLY A 95 -4.28 2.91 -13.60
CA GLY A 95 -4.24 3.03 -15.06
C GLY A 95 -4.20 1.67 -15.76
N TRP A 96 -3.29 0.77 -15.36
CA TRP A 96 -3.18 -0.57 -15.96
C TRP A 96 -4.43 -1.43 -15.78
N ILE A 97 -5.14 -1.27 -14.66
CA ILE A 97 -6.43 -1.93 -14.41
C ILE A 97 -7.51 -1.38 -15.34
N VAL A 98 -7.60 -0.05 -15.45
CA VAL A 98 -8.58 0.63 -16.30
C VAL A 98 -8.35 0.32 -17.79
N GLU A 99 -7.09 0.28 -18.23
CA GLU A 99 -6.70 -0.13 -19.58
C GLU A 99 -7.18 -1.54 -19.95
N ARG A 100 -7.38 -2.42 -18.96
CA ARG A 100 -7.91 -3.78 -19.13
C ARG A 100 -9.42 -3.87 -18.92
N GLY A 101 -10.12 -2.74 -18.81
CA GLY A 101 -11.57 -2.66 -18.67
C GLY A 101 -12.09 -2.75 -17.22
N GLY A 102 -11.20 -2.65 -16.22
CA GLY A 102 -11.58 -2.62 -14.81
C GLY A 102 -12.05 -1.25 -14.35
N VAL A 103 -12.88 -1.24 -13.30
CA VAL A 103 -13.39 -0.02 -12.66
C VAL A 103 -12.71 0.17 -11.32
N VAL A 104 -11.85 1.18 -11.20
CA VAL A 104 -11.17 1.48 -9.94
C VAL A 104 -12.01 2.45 -9.10
N THR A 105 -12.24 2.12 -7.82
CA THR A 105 -12.86 3.00 -6.84
C THR A 105 -11.95 3.23 -5.63
N ARG A 106 -12.18 4.34 -4.91
CA ARG A 106 -11.36 4.72 -3.75
C ARG A 106 -11.75 4.00 -2.45
N SER A 107 -12.96 3.44 -2.41
CA SER A 107 -13.56 2.86 -1.21
C SER A 107 -14.19 1.52 -1.52
N VAL A 108 -14.11 0.59 -0.56
CA VAL A 108 -14.73 -0.72 -0.66
C VAL A 108 -16.26 -0.57 -0.65
N SER A 109 -16.93 -1.22 -1.59
CA SER A 109 -18.38 -1.18 -1.73
C SER A 109 -18.92 -2.53 -2.17
N ARG A 110 -20.25 -2.65 -2.29
CA ARG A 110 -20.89 -3.89 -2.77
C ARG A 110 -20.53 -4.29 -4.21
N SER A 111 -20.08 -3.33 -5.03
CA SER A 111 -19.62 -3.59 -6.39
C SER A 111 -18.11 -3.80 -6.48
N THR A 112 -17.42 -3.94 -5.35
CA THR A 112 -15.99 -4.25 -5.33
C THR A 112 -15.79 -5.76 -5.41
N ASP A 113 -15.22 -6.22 -6.51
CA ASP A 113 -14.90 -7.63 -6.74
C ASP A 113 -13.49 -7.96 -6.25
N TYR A 114 -12.53 -7.03 -6.39
CA TYR A 114 -11.12 -7.25 -6.05
C TYR A 114 -10.55 -6.14 -5.16
N LEU A 115 -9.97 -6.51 -4.02
CA LEU A 115 -9.11 -5.64 -3.22
C LEU A 115 -7.64 -6.00 -3.48
N ILE A 116 -6.93 -5.09 -4.14
CA ILE A 116 -5.50 -5.21 -4.41
C ILE A 116 -4.72 -4.73 -3.18
N ILE A 117 -3.86 -5.59 -2.66
CA ILE A 117 -3.02 -5.34 -1.49
C ILE A 117 -1.55 -5.33 -1.92
N ALA A 118 -0.86 -4.25 -1.58
CA ALA A 118 0.57 -4.14 -1.79
C ALA A 118 1.37 -5.23 -1.04
N ALA A 119 2.51 -5.66 -1.59
CA ALA A 119 3.38 -6.67 -0.96
C ALA A 119 3.91 -6.19 0.40
N ILE A 120 4.07 -4.87 0.57
CA ILE A 120 4.39 -4.24 1.85
C ILE A 120 3.08 -3.82 2.52
N ALA A 121 2.23 -4.79 2.84
CA ALA A 121 1.13 -4.56 3.77
C ALA A 121 1.74 -4.50 5.18
N SER A 122 1.62 -3.34 5.84
CA SER A 122 2.00 -3.20 7.24
C SER A 122 1.43 -4.35 8.06
N ARG A 123 2.26 -5.00 8.89
CA ARG A 123 1.84 -6.04 9.86
C ARG A 123 0.69 -5.53 10.74
N ASP A 124 0.66 -4.22 10.98
CA ASP A 124 -0.35 -3.53 11.75
C ASP A 124 -1.47 -2.97 10.87
N TRP A 125 -1.87 -3.62 9.78
CA TRP A 125 -3.09 -3.21 9.07
C TRP A 125 -4.29 -3.17 10.02
N LEU A 126 -4.33 -4.04 11.04
CA LEU A 126 -5.38 -3.99 12.06
C LEU A 126 -5.42 -2.67 12.84
N HIS A 127 -4.27 -2.00 13.02
CA HIS A 127 -4.12 -0.78 13.84
C HIS A 127 -3.65 0.46 13.05
N SER A 128 -3.50 0.37 11.73
CA SER A 128 -3.07 1.47 10.87
C SER A 128 -4.23 1.96 9.99
N HIS A 129 -4.18 3.23 9.60
CA HIS A 129 -5.13 3.85 8.68
C HIS A 129 -5.15 3.13 7.31
N GLN A 130 -4.11 2.34 7.02
CA GLN A 130 -3.99 1.54 5.80
C GLN A 130 -4.84 0.26 5.79
N GLY A 131 -5.25 -0.26 6.96
CA GLY A 131 -6.05 -1.49 7.01
C GLY A 131 -7.54 -1.30 7.18
N THR A 132 -8.06 -0.07 7.23
CA THR A 132 -9.50 0.18 7.23
C THR A 132 -10.19 -0.46 6.01
N LYS A 133 -9.57 -0.39 4.83
CA LYS A 133 -10.09 -1.04 3.60
C LYS A 133 -10.08 -2.57 3.68
N ILE A 134 -9.06 -3.16 4.32
CA ILE A 134 -8.98 -4.60 4.53
C ILE A 134 -10.09 -5.04 5.48
N ILE A 135 -10.31 -4.30 6.57
CA ILE A 135 -11.40 -4.56 7.53
C ILE A 135 -12.77 -4.40 6.86
N GLU A 136 -12.97 -3.36 6.04
CA GLU A 136 -14.22 -3.16 5.29
C GLU A 136 -14.48 -4.31 4.30
N ALA A 137 -13.46 -4.75 3.57
CA ALA A 137 -13.55 -5.90 2.67
C ALA A 137 -13.86 -7.20 3.42
N LEU A 138 -13.22 -7.45 4.56
CA LEU A 138 -13.52 -8.60 5.41
C LEU A 138 -14.99 -8.59 5.89
N LYS A 139 -15.47 -7.44 6.37
CA LYS A 139 -16.88 -7.27 6.77
C LYS A 139 -17.85 -7.47 5.61
N LEU A 140 -17.49 -7.04 4.40
CA LEU A 140 -18.30 -7.26 3.21
C LEU A 140 -18.39 -8.76 2.89
N ARG A 141 -17.27 -9.48 3.01
CA ARG A 141 -17.20 -10.92 2.81
C ARG A 141 -18.03 -11.70 3.84
N GLU A 142 -17.94 -11.32 5.12
CA GLU A 142 -18.77 -11.90 6.19
C GLU A 142 -20.28 -11.70 5.96
N LYS A 143 -20.66 -10.60 5.31
CA LYS A 143 -22.04 -10.32 4.90
C LYS A 143 -22.47 -11.04 3.62
N GLY A 144 -21.66 -11.97 3.11
CA GLY A 144 -21.93 -12.73 1.89
C GLY A 144 -21.53 -12.03 0.60
N GLY A 145 -20.74 -10.95 0.66
CA GLY A 145 -20.18 -10.30 -0.52
C GLY A 145 -19.06 -11.14 -1.14
N ASN A 146 -18.97 -11.12 -2.47
CA ASN A 146 -17.99 -11.89 -3.22
C ASN A 146 -16.74 -11.06 -3.54
N ILE A 147 -16.03 -10.62 -2.50
CA ILE A 147 -14.79 -9.85 -2.64
C ILE A 147 -13.56 -10.75 -2.52
N HIS A 148 -12.65 -10.62 -3.48
CA HIS A 148 -11.38 -11.35 -3.56
C HIS A 148 -10.21 -10.45 -3.16
N PHE A 149 -9.33 -10.98 -2.32
CA PHE A 149 -8.09 -10.31 -1.96
C PHE A 149 -6.99 -10.72 -2.94
N VAL A 150 -6.28 -9.76 -3.53
CA VAL A 150 -5.24 -10.03 -4.53
C VAL A 150 -3.95 -9.37 -4.08
N GLU A 151 -2.88 -10.13 -3.99
CA GLU A 151 -1.55 -9.59 -3.70
C GLU A 151 -0.93 -8.94 -4.93
N GLU A 152 -0.08 -7.96 -4.69
CA GLU A 152 0.70 -7.26 -5.71
C GLU A 152 1.38 -8.19 -6.72
N LEU A 153 2.05 -9.27 -6.27
CA LEU A 153 2.71 -10.22 -7.16
C LEU A 153 1.72 -10.97 -8.07
N THR A 154 0.51 -11.25 -7.59
CA THR A 154 -0.54 -11.88 -8.40
C THR A 154 -1.07 -10.90 -9.44
N LEU A 155 -1.30 -9.64 -9.04
CA LEU A 155 -1.70 -8.58 -9.97
C LEU A 155 -0.62 -8.36 -11.04
N GLN A 156 0.66 -8.31 -10.65
CA GLN A 156 1.79 -8.17 -11.58
C GLN A 156 1.77 -9.23 -12.68
N LYS A 157 1.62 -10.49 -12.28
CA LYS A 157 1.50 -11.62 -13.21
C LYS A 157 0.27 -11.50 -14.11
N ALA A 158 -0.88 -11.09 -13.56
CA ALA A 158 -2.11 -10.90 -14.34
C ALA A 158 -1.99 -9.73 -15.35
N LEU A 159 -1.20 -8.70 -15.03
CA LEU A 159 -0.90 -7.59 -15.92
C LEU A 159 0.18 -7.95 -16.96
N GLY A 160 0.98 -9.00 -16.75
CA GLY A 160 2.10 -9.36 -17.62
C GLY A 160 3.31 -8.43 -17.46
N LEU A 161 3.51 -7.90 -16.24
CA LEU A 161 4.61 -7.02 -15.84
C LEU A 161 5.70 -7.75 -15.05
#